data_AF-A0A0S8FVW0-F1
#
_entry.id   AF-A0A0S8FVW0-F1
#
_cell.length_a   1.000
_cell.length_b   1.000
_cell.length_c   1.000
_cell.angle_alpha   90.00
_cell.angle_beta   90.00
_cell.angle_gamma   90.00
#
_symmetry.space_group_name_H-M   'P 1'
#
loop_
_entity.id
_entity.type
_entity.pdbx_description
1 polymer ?
#
loop_
_entity_poly.entity_id
_entity_poly.type
_entity_poly.pdbx_seq_one_letter_code
_entity_poly.pdbx_strand_id
1 'polypeptide(L)'
;MSWRIITPVILLCLSISCKRETSKLTFAVGGAPSEIEYWAEIAREFTDSTKIDIILLRQPTDTDQRRQGLVIPLRAKKSDPDVFLMDVVWVSQFAASGWLESLDPGVETRALDLSKFFSSIVEQVDTYQDQIISLPVYNDCGILYYRSDLLQKYDIRPPTTWHELVHSATLIQEKERLKNPQFYGFVWQGAQYEGLICSFLEFITSNNGSIFNSSHNLVLPTPRNISALDLMKKMIHEHKISPPNTYTEMKEEEVRLSFENGNALYERNWPYAWGLHTRPESPIKKNVAVTLIPKASAGRHVAALGGWHVGISRFSDNKKQAMEFLKYIVSYAIQKKLAIDLGWNPGRSDLYDDTEIREKIPHIEVLKRAFENSVARPNLPYYPEISEILQKYINAALSAKLSSSVALAKAQAEIEEIVKRYHE
;
A
#
# COMPACT_ATOMS: atom_id res chain seq x y z
N MET A 1 37.56 -87.38 13.41
CA MET A 1 36.68 -86.43 14.14
C MET A 1 36.88 -85.06 13.55
N SER A 2 36.01 -84.67 12.62
CA SER A 2 36.06 -83.42 11.87
C SER A 2 35.30 -82.32 12.61
N TRP A 3 35.99 -81.23 12.96
CA TRP A 3 35.38 -80.04 13.56
C TRP A 3 34.77 -79.17 12.45
N ARG A 4 33.47 -78.86 12.56
CA ARG A 4 32.79 -77.83 11.77
C ARG A 4 32.62 -76.57 12.63
N ILE A 5 33.23 -75.48 12.19
CA ILE A 5 33.04 -74.13 12.74
C ILE A 5 31.73 -73.58 12.13
N ILE A 6 30.78 -73.21 12.99
CA ILE A 6 29.54 -72.52 12.60
C ILE A 6 29.71 -71.04 12.96
N THR A 7 29.80 -70.18 11.94
CA THR A 7 29.81 -68.72 12.11
C THR A 7 28.36 -68.21 12.06
N PRO A 8 27.89 -67.38 13.02
CA PRO A 8 26.55 -66.82 12.93
C PRO A 8 26.55 -65.62 11.98
N VAL A 9 25.67 -65.66 10.98
CA VAL A 9 25.37 -64.50 10.13
C VAL A 9 24.40 -63.60 10.90
N ILE A 10 24.89 -62.46 11.38
CA ILE A 10 24.06 -61.40 11.96
C ILE A 10 23.45 -60.62 10.80
N LEU A 11 22.14 -60.78 10.58
CA LEU A 11 21.37 -59.92 9.68
C LEU A 11 21.20 -58.54 10.34
N LEU A 12 21.94 -57.56 9.83
CA LEU A 12 21.73 -56.15 10.17
C LEU A 12 20.51 -55.63 9.40
N CYS A 13 19.35 -55.54 10.06
CA CYS A 13 18.22 -54.78 9.53
C CYS A 13 18.53 -53.28 9.59
N LEU A 14 19.06 -52.72 8.51
CA LEU A 14 19.13 -51.28 8.29
C LEU A 14 17.70 -50.74 8.08
N SER A 15 17.08 -50.29 9.17
CA SER A 15 15.90 -49.43 9.10
C SER A 15 16.31 -48.10 8.46
N ILE A 16 16.10 -47.96 7.15
CA ILE A 16 16.14 -46.68 6.46
C ILE A 16 14.96 -45.87 7.00
N SER A 17 15.18 -45.17 8.11
CA SER A 17 14.30 -44.09 8.53
C SER A 17 14.43 -43.00 7.48
N CYS A 18 13.51 -42.97 6.53
CA CYS A 18 13.33 -41.86 5.62
C CYS A 18 12.95 -40.64 6.47
N LYS A 19 13.94 -39.90 6.97
CA LYS A 19 13.73 -38.57 7.51
C LYS A 19 13.16 -37.77 6.35
N ARG A 20 11.84 -37.51 6.35
CA ARG A 20 11.26 -36.45 5.53
C ARG A 20 12.06 -35.20 5.86
N GLU A 21 12.91 -34.74 4.93
CA GLU A 21 13.51 -33.43 4.99
C GLU A 21 12.33 -32.45 5.05
N THR A 22 12.15 -31.81 6.21
CA THR A 22 11.22 -30.69 6.35
C THR A 22 11.74 -29.58 5.44
N SER A 23 11.03 -29.34 4.34
CA SER A 23 11.34 -28.23 3.43
C SER A 23 11.28 -26.92 4.20
N LYS A 24 12.33 -26.12 4.08
CA LYS A 24 12.46 -24.79 4.69
C LYS A 24 12.19 -23.73 3.64
N LEU A 25 11.39 -22.73 3.98
CA LEU A 25 11.16 -21.54 3.18
C LEU A 25 11.57 -20.32 3.98
N THR A 26 12.28 -19.40 3.36
CA THR A 26 12.46 -18.07 3.94
C THR A 26 11.39 -17.13 3.42
N PHE A 27 10.64 -16.52 4.34
CA PHE A 27 9.68 -15.46 4.07
C PHE A 27 10.25 -14.10 4.50
N ALA A 28 10.56 -13.23 3.54
CA ALA A 28 11.01 -11.88 3.83
C ALA A 28 9.82 -10.93 3.98
N VAL A 29 9.68 -10.39 5.19
CA VAL A 29 8.55 -9.55 5.56
C VAL A 29 8.96 -8.49 6.57
N GLY A 30 8.42 -7.30 6.41
CA GLY A 30 8.59 -6.17 7.34
C GLY A 30 7.24 -5.57 7.70
N GLY A 31 7.29 -4.43 8.37
CA GLY A 31 6.10 -3.75 8.88
C GLY A 31 6.36 -3.12 10.24
N ALA A 32 5.30 -2.64 10.89
CA ALA A 32 5.34 -2.28 12.29
C ALA A 32 5.66 -3.51 13.15
N PRO A 33 6.23 -3.33 14.37
CA PRO A 33 6.58 -4.47 15.24
C PRO A 33 5.43 -5.44 15.50
N SER A 34 4.20 -4.94 15.66
CA SER A 34 3.00 -5.77 15.84
C SER A 34 2.68 -6.65 14.63
N GLU A 35 2.91 -6.15 13.42
CA GLU A 35 2.66 -6.88 12.17
C GLU A 35 3.68 -8.02 12.00
N ILE A 36 4.95 -7.78 12.34
CA ILE A 36 6.00 -8.80 12.27
C ILE A 36 5.72 -9.97 13.23
N GLU A 37 5.26 -9.68 14.45
CA GLU A 37 4.88 -10.72 15.40
C GLU A 37 3.64 -11.49 14.93
N TYR A 38 2.69 -10.80 14.29
CA TYR A 38 1.53 -11.45 13.69
C TYR A 38 1.91 -12.38 12.52
N TRP A 39 2.86 -11.97 11.67
CA TRP A 39 3.42 -12.85 10.64
C TRP A 39 4.11 -14.08 11.23
N ALA A 40 4.74 -13.97 12.40
CA ALA A 40 5.33 -15.11 13.10
C ALA A 40 4.27 -16.10 13.61
N GLU A 41 3.09 -15.62 13.98
CA GLU A 41 1.94 -16.48 14.28
C GLU A 41 1.44 -17.20 13.03
N ILE A 42 1.15 -16.47 11.94
CA ILE A 42 0.69 -17.06 10.67
C ILE A 42 1.69 -18.10 10.14
N ALA A 43 2.98 -17.80 10.21
CA ALA A 43 4.06 -18.72 9.82
C ALA A 43 4.04 -20.01 10.65
N ARG A 44 3.87 -19.91 11.98
CA ARG A 44 3.76 -21.09 12.86
C ARG A 44 2.52 -21.92 12.56
N GLU A 45 1.36 -21.30 12.37
CA GLU A 45 0.11 -22.01 12.01
C GLU A 45 0.26 -22.79 10.69
N PHE A 46 0.91 -22.18 9.69
CA PHE A 46 1.23 -22.85 8.43
C PHE A 46 2.19 -24.02 8.64
N THR A 47 3.27 -23.83 9.40
CA THR A 47 4.23 -24.89 9.70
C THR A 47 3.59 -26.05 10.47
N ASP A 48 2.71 -25.77 11.41
CA ASP A 48 2.02 -26.80 12.19
C ASP A 48 1.09 -27.66 11.33
N SER A 49 0.40 -27.05 10.37
CA SER A 49 -0.56 -27.72 9.49
C SER A 49 0.10 -28.46 8.31
N THR A 50 1.21 -27.95 7.76
CA THR A 50 1.84 -28.50 6.54
C THR A 50 3.15 -29.24 6.78
N LYS A 51 3.81 -28.98 7.91
CA LYS A 51 5.20 -29.40 8.22
C LYS A 51 6.27 -28.78 7.31
N ILE A 52 5.94 -27.70 6.61
CA ILE A 52 6.89 -26.84 5.90
C ILE A 52 7.35 -25.76 6.88
N ASP A 53 8.65 -25.67 7.15
CA ASP A 53 9.22 -24.73 8.12
C ASP A 53 9.37 -23.34 7.48
N ILE A 54 8.77 -22.31 8.09
CA ILE A 54 8.84 -20.93 7.61
C ILE A 54 9.81 -20.13 8.47
N ILE A 55 10.93 -19.71 7.86
CA ILE A 55 11.92 -18.84 8.49
C ILE A 55 11.58 -17.40 8.12
N LEU A 56 11.28 -16.57 9.13
CA LEU A 56 11.06 -15.15 8.90
C LEU A 56 12.39 -14.39 8.73
N LEU A 57 12.60 -13.85 7.53
CA LEU A 57 13.59 -12.81 7.31
C LEU A 57 12.95 -11.45 7.61
N ARG A 58 13.07 -11.03 8.88
CA ARG A 58 12.47 -9.78 9.39
C ARG A 58 13.13 -8.56 8.72
N GLN A 59 12.31 -7.70 8.13
CA GLN A 59 12.74 -6.44 7.51
C GLN A 59 12.25 -5.22 8.31
N PRO A 60 12.85 -4.02 8.12
CA PRO A 60 12.42 -2.78 8.77
C PRO A 60 10.99 -2.35 8.37
N THR A 61 10.46 -1.31 9.03
CA THR A 61 9.20 -0.67 8.63
C THR A 61 9.37 0.19 7.37
N ASP A 62 10.53 0.83 7.20
CA ASP A 62 10.80 1.71 6.05
C ASP A 62 10.80 0.94 4.73
N THR A 63 9.96 1.39 3.78
CA THR A 63 9.73 0.69 2.51
C THR A 63 10.98 0.61 1.62
N ASP A 64 11.83 1.66 1.59
CA ASP A 64 13.04 1.62 0.77
C ASP A 64 14.12 0.70 1.39
N GLN A 65 14.23 0.66 2.71
CA GLN A 65 15.11 -0.30 3.38
C GLN A 65 14.67 -1.74 3.14
N ARG A 66 13.35 -2.03 3.22
CA ARG A 66 12.79 -3.33 2.82
C ARG A 66 13.17 -3.65 1.39
N ARG A 67 13.14 -2.64 0.52
CA ARG A 67 13.53 -2.80 -0.87
C ARG A 67 14.96 -3.16 -1.11
N GLN A 68 15.87 -2.40 -0.54
CA GLN A 68 17.29 -2.70 -0.62
C GLN A 68 17.59 -4.11 -0.09
N GLY A 69 16.91 -4.51 0.99
CA GLY A 69 17.01 -5.85 1.58
C GLY A 69 16.62 -7.00 0.63
N LEU A 70 15.69 -6.78 -0.31
CA LEU A 70 15.31 -7.78 -1.33
C LEU A 70 16.15 -7.67 -2.61
N VAL A 71 16.46 -6.45 -3.06
CA VAL A 71 17.22 -6.22 -4.31
C VAL A 71 18.60 -6.88 -4.25
N ILE A 72 19.30 -6.79 -3.11
CA ILE A 72 20.66 -7.33 -2.94
C ILE A 72 20.70 -8.85 -3.20
N PRO A 73 19.94 -9.70 -2.49
CA PRO A 73 19.96 -11.15 -2.71
C PRO A 73 19.41 -11.55 -4.09
N LEU A 74 18.34 -10.89 -4.57
CA LEU A 74 17.74 -11.21 -5.87
C LEU A 74 18.68 -10.89 -7.04
N ARG A 75 19.39 -9.75 -6.99
CA ARG A 75 20.41 -9.40 -7.98
C ARG A 75 21.58 -10.39 -7.97
N ALA A 76 21.94 -10.90 -6.81
CA ALA A 76 22.95 -11.95 -6.63
C ALA A 76 22.42 -13.36 -6.98
N LYS A 77 21.16 -13.48 -7.42
CA LYS A 77 20.48 -14.74 -7.76
C LYS A 77 20.54 -15.78 -6.63
N LYS A 78 20.45 -15.32 -5.39
CA LYS A 78 20.37 -16.21 -4.22
C LYS A 78 19.02 -16.93 -4.22
N SER A 79 19.00 -18.18 -3.78
CA SER A 79 17.76 -18.95 -3.59
C SER A 79 16.96 -18.51 -2.35
N ASP A 80 17.54 -17.65 -1.52
CA ASP A 80 16.95 -17.01 -0.35
C ASP A 80 16.87 -15.48 -0.57
N PRO A 81 15.72 -14.81 -0.31
CA PRO A 81 14.45 -15.35 0.18
C PRO A 81 13.60 -16.07 -0.88
N ASP A 82 12.74 -17.01 -0.44
CA ASP A 82 11.83 -17.77 -1.31
C ASP A 82 10.54 -17.00 -1.62
N VAL A 83 9.91 -16.44 -0.58
CA VAL A 83 8.65 -15.69 -0.63
C VAL A 83 8.89 -14.33 0.00
N PHE A 84 8.27 -13.27 -0.52
CA PHE A 84 8.44 -11.94 0.04
C PHE A 84 7.26 -11.02 -0.26
N LEU A 85 7.08 -10.01 0.60
CA LEU A 85 6.14 -8.93 0.35
C LEU A 85 6.82 -7.75 -0.36
N MET A 86 6.10 -7.18 -1.32
CA MET A 86 6.48 -6.00 -2.07
C MET A 86 5.35 -4.96 -1.91
N ASP A 87 5.65 -3.74 -1.45
CA ASP A 87 4.89 -2.51 -1.78
C ASP A 87 4.40 -2.53 -3.24
N VAL A 88 3.32 -1.84 -3.56
CA VAL A 88 2.75 -1.81 -4.91
C VAL A 88 3.69 -1.18 -5.97
N VAL A 89 4.59 -0.26 -5.58
CA VAL A 89 5.30 0.63 -6.53
C VAL A 89 6.54 0.06 -7.23
N TRP A 90 7.10 -1.01 -6.71
CA TRP A 90 8.29 -1.72 -7.19
C TRP A 90 8.00 -3.15 -7.68
N VAL A 91 6.72 -3.57 -7.73
CA VAL A 91 6.35 -4.87 -8.31
C VAL A 91 6.84 -4.94 -9.77
N SER A 92 6.60 -3.90 -10.58
CA SER A 92 7.16 -3.83 -11.95
C SER A 92 8.68 -3.81 -12.00
N GLN A 93 9.36 -3.16 -11.06
CA GLN A 93 10.82 -3.19 -11.00
C GLN A 93 11.31 -4.63 -10.86
N PHE A 94 10.68 -5.40 -9.98
CA PHE A 94 11.05 -6.79 -9.70
C PHE A 94 10.69 -7.70 -10.88
N ALA A 95 9.54 -7.46 -11.50
CA ALA A 95 9.08 -8.13 -12.71
C ALA A 95 10.05 -7.93 -13.88
N ALA A 96 10.36 -6.66 -14.20
CA ALA A 96 11.25 -6.29 -15.30
C ALA A 96 12.70 -6.76 -15.08
N SER A 97 13.13 -6.85 -13.82
CA SER A 97 14.43 -7.43 -13.47
C SER A 97 14.47 -8.96 -13.56
N GLY A 98 13.33 -9.59 -13.81
CA GLY A 98 13.21 -11.05 -13.95
C GLY A 98 13.41 -11.80 -12.64
N TRP A 99 13.03 -11.19 -11.51
CA TRP A 99 13.22 -11.79 -10.19
C TRP A 99 12.00 -12.57 -9.68
N LEU A 100 10.84 -12.40 -10.33
CA LEU A 100 9.57 -13.02 -9.91
C LEU A 100 9.27 -14.29 -10.70
N GLU A 101 8.82 -15.32 -10.00
CA GLU A 101 8.25 -16.52 -10.58
C GLU A 101 6.84 -16.24 -11.08
N SER A 102 6.44 -16.82 -12.22
CA SER A 102 5.06 -16.74 -12.69
C SER A 102 4.14 -17.54 -11.76
N LEU A 103 2.99 -16.95 -11.44
CA LEU A 103 1.92 -17.54 -10.66
C LEU A 103 0.81 -18.11 -11.55
N ASP A 104 0.97 -18.06 -12.88
CA ASP A 104 -0.06 -18.46 -13.83
C ASP A 104 -0.54 -19.91 -13.60
N PRO A 105 -1.80 -20.22 -13.88
CA PRO A 105 -2.37 -21.57 -13.74
C PRO A 105 -1.72 -22.64 -14.66
N GLY A 106 -0.63 -23.27 -14.24
CA GLY A 106 -0.25 -24.63 -14.61
C GLY A 106 -1.06 -25.69 -13.84
N VAL A 107 -0.70 -26.97 -14.03
CA VAL A 107 -1.35 -28.12 -13.35
C VAL A 107 -1.31 -28.00 -11.81
N GLU A 108 -0.35 -27.25 -11.25
CA GLU A 108 -0.18 -27.03 -9.80
C GLU A 108 -0.84 -25.73 -9.26
N THR A 109 -1.40 -24.87 -10.12
CA THR A 109 -1.91 -23.52 -9.77
C THR A 109 -3.39 -23.28 -10.11
N ARG A 110 -4.14 -24.32 -10.52
CA ARG A 110 -5.61 -24.33 -10.72
C ARG A 110 -6.48 -23.83 -9.54
N ALA A 111 -5.88 -23.58 -8.37
CA ALA A 111 -6.58 -23.19 -7.14
C ALA A 111 -6.65 -21.67 -6.87
N LEU A 112 -5.97 -20.83 -7.65
CA LEU A 112 -6.04 -19.38 -7.48
C LEU A 112 -7.18 -18.80 -8.33
N ASP A 113 -8.33 -18.58 -7.70
CA ASP A 113 -9.47 -17.89 -8.31
C ASP A 113 -9.25 -16.38 -8.26
N LEU A 114 -8.70 -15.82 -9.34
CA LEU A 114 -8.43 -14.38 -9.47
C LEU A 114 -9.70 -13.52 -9.40
N SER A 115 -10.89 -14.09 -9.65
CA SER A 115 -12.16 -13.36 -9.53
C SER A 115 -12.47 -12.93 -8.10
N LYS A 116 -11.74 -13.47 -7.11
CA LYS A 116 -11.87 -13.12 -5.70
C LYS A 116 -11.05 -11.90 -5.29
N PHE A 117 -10.28 -11.31 -6.20
CA PHE A 117 -9.49 -10.10 -5.98
C PHE A 117 -10.09 -8.93 -6.76
N PHE A 118 -9.63 -7.71 -6.48
CA PHE A 118 -10.00 -6.55 -7.30
C PHE A 118 -9.31 -6.64 -8.66
N SER A 119 -10.08 -6.85 -9.73
CA SER A 119 -9.51 -7.02 -11.08
C SER A 119 -8.65 -5.84 -11.51
N SER A 120 -9.07 -4.61 -11.16
CA SER A 120 -8.31 -3.40 -11.46
C SER A 120 -6.93 -3.38 -10.80
N ILE A 121 -6.77 -3.95 -9.61
CA ILE A 121 -5.48 -4.01 -8.90
C ILE A 121 -4.61 -5.10 -9.52
N VAL A 122 -5.19 -6.28 -9.76
CA VAL A 122 -4.48 -7.40 -10.40
C VAL A 122 -3.94 -7.00 -11.78
N GLU A 123 -4.74 -6.29 -12.58
CA GLU A 123 -4.35 -5.80 -13.90
C GLU A 123 -3.28 -4.70 -13.83
N GLN A 124 -3.40 -3.74 -12.91
CA GLN A 124 -2.48 -2.59 -12.82
C GLN A 124 -1.11 -2.95 -12.23
N VAL A 125 -1.06 -3.95 -11.34
CA VAL A 125 0.11 -4.19 -10.48
C VAL A 125 0.65 -5.60 -10.64
N ASP A 126 -0.21 -6.60 -10.48
CA ASP A 126 0.18 -8.01 -10.34
C ASP A 126 0.39 -8.72 -11.67
N THR A 127 0.05 -8.07 -12.78
CA THR A 127 0.18 -8.60 -14.14
C THR A 127 1.36 -7.94 -14.85
N TYR A 128 2.29 -8.73 -15.36
CA TYR A 128 3.41 -8.25 -16.17
C TYR A 128 3.62 -9.17 -17.37
N GLN A 129 3.64 -8.61 -18.58
CA GLN A 129 3.77 -9.36 -19.84
C GLN A 129 2.75 -10.52 -19.95
N ASP A 130 1.48 -10.23 -19.63
CA ASP A 130 0.37 -11.19 -19.61
C ASP A 130 0.51 -12.36 -18.61
N GLN A 131 1.45 -12.26 -17.66
CA GLN A 131 1.63 -13.24 -16.58
C GLN A 131 1.28 -12.63 -15.23
N ILE A 132 0.63 -13.42 -14.37
CA ILE A 132 0.48 -13.07 -12.95
C ILE A 132 1.80 -13.34 -12.25
N ILE A 133 2.33 -12.35 -11.53
CA ILE A 133 3.66 -12.40 -10.88
C ILE A 133 3.61 -12.18 -9.36
N SER A 134 2.49 -11.66 -8.87
CA SER A 134 2.23 -11.42 -7.46
C SER A 134 0.73 -11.48 -7.18
N LEU A 135 0.33 -11.41 -5.90
CA LEU A 135 -1.06 -11.21 -5.51
C LEU A 135 -1.13 -10.25 -4.31
N PRO A 136 -2.20 -9.45 -4.18
CA PRO A 136 -2.31 -8.50 -3.08
C PRO A 136 -2.56 -9.25 -1.76
N VAL A 137 -1.76 -8.94 -0.75
CA VAL A 137 -1.99 -9.36 0.64
C VAL A 137 -2.92 -8.39 1.33
N TYR A 138 -2.71 -7.09 1.14
CA TYR A 138 -3.64 -6.07 1.56
C TYR A 138 -3.51 -4.87 0.62
N ASN A 139 -4.62 -4.17 0.45
CA ASN A 139 -4.67 -2.96 -0.34
C ASN A 139 -4.74 -1.76 0.60
N ASP A 140 -4.05 -0.68 0.24
CA ASP A 140 -4.25 0.62 0.87
C ASP A 140 -4.78 1.62 -0.14
N CYS A 141 -5.59 2.55 0.36
CA CYS A 141 -6.13 3.62 -0.46
C CYS A 141 -6.20 4.90 0.38
N GLY A 142 -5.96 6.06 -0.23
CA GLY A 142 -6.24 7.31 0.45
C GLY A 142 -7.74 7.45 0.69
N ILE A 143 -8.10 7.77 1.93
CA ILE A 143 -9.48 8.06 2.34
C ILE A 143 -9.54 9.37 3.10
N LEU A 144 -10.73 9.98 3.15
CA LEU A 144 -10.97 11.21 3.88
C LEU A 144 -11.61 10.87 5.23
N TYR A 145 -10.85 11.06 6.30
CA TYR A 145 -11.35 11.11 7.67
C TYR A 145 -11.95 12.48 7.96
N TYR A 146 -13.01 12.50 8.76
CA TYR A 146 -13.64 13.74 9.19
C TYR A 146 -14.21 13.64 10.60
N ARG A 147 -14.27 14.80 11.28
CA ARG A 147 -14.93 14.95 12.59
C ARG A 147 -16.44 14.99 12.43
N SER A 148 -17.10 13.85 12.62
CA SER A 148 -18.54 13.67 12.42
C SER A 148 -19.37 14.55 13.37
N ASP A 149 -18.90 14.73 14.60
CA ASP A 149 -19.53 15.60 15.60
C ASP A 149 -19.47 17.08 15.20
N LEU A 150 -18.37 17.54 14.60
CA LEU A 150 -18.24 18.92 14.13
C LEU A 150 -19.12 19.17 12.90
N LEU A 151 -19.14 18.24 11.95
CA LEU A 151 -20.05 18.34 10.80
C LEU A 151 -21.52 18.37 11.25
N GLN A 152 -21.91 17.49 12.18
CA GLN A 152 -23.26 17.48 12.75
C GLN A 152 -23.59 18.78 13.50
N LYS A 153 -22.67 19.27 14.35
CA LYS A 153 -22.83 20.53 15.12
C LYS A 153 -23.11 21.73 14.21
N TYR A 154 -22.53 21.75 13.01
CA TYR A 154 -22.68 22.84 12.06
C TYR A 154 -23.68 22.56 10.94
N ASP A 155 -24.42 21.44 11.00
CA ASP A 155 -25.39 21.00 10.00
C ASP A 155 -24.79 20.91 8.57
N ILE A 156 -23.57 20.38 8.49
CA ILE A 156 -22.84 20.19 7.24
C ILE A 156 -22.72 18.69 6.94
N ARG A 157 -22.93 18.30 5.69
CA ARG A 157 -22.72 16.92 5.24
C ARG A 157 -21.25 16.69 4.86
N PRO A 158 -20.75 15.44 4.92
CA PRO A 158 -19.40 15.12 4.44
C PRO A 158 -19.20 15.58 2.99
N PRO A 159 -18.06 16.21 2.66
CA PRO A 159 -17.85 16.81 1.36
C PRO A 159 -17.65 15.75 0.29
N THR A 160 -18.27 15.95 -0.87
CA THR A 160 -18.08 15.10 -2.06
C THR A 160 -17.15 15.77 -3.08
N THR A 161 -17.02 17.10 -3.03
CA THR A 161 -16.10 17.86 -3.90
C THR A 161 -15.05 18.63 -3.12
N TRP A 162 -13.91 18.91 -3.76
CA TRP A 162 -12.87 19.74 -3.15
C TRP A 162 -13.37 21.15 -2.79
N HIS A 163 -14.31 21.70 -3.56
CA HIS A 163 -14.94 22.98 -3.26
C HIS A 163 -15.77 22.93 -1.97
N GLU A 164 -16.58 21.88 -1.78
CA GLU A 164 -17.33 21.65 -0.54
C GLU A 164 -16.40 21.46 0.66
N LEU A 165 -15.30 20.72 0.48
CA LEU A 165 -14.28 20.56 1.52
C LEU A 165 -13.70 21.91 1.92
N VAL A 166 -13.21 22.72 0.96
CA VAL A 166 -12.64 24.05 1.26
C VAL A 166 -13.64 24.95 1.94
N HIS A 167 -14.88 24.98 1.46
CA HIS A 167 -15.95 25.82 2.03
C HIS A 167 -16.25 25.44 3.48
N SER A 168 -16.55 24.16 3.74
CA SER A 168 -16.86 23.67 5.09
C SER A 168 -15.66 23.77 6.05
N ALA A 169 -14.46 23.46 5.56
CA ALA A 169 -13.21 23.61 6.30
C ALA A 169 -12.98 25.04 6.75
N THR A 170 -13.19 26.02 5.87
CA THR A 170 -13.01 27.44 6.19
C THR A 170 -14.00 27.88 7.26
N LEU A 171 -15.30 27.61 7.05
CA LEU A 171 -16.38 28.02 7.96
C LEU A 171 -16.24 27.41 9.37
N ILE A 172 -15.92 26.12 9.46
CA ILE A 172 -15.77 25.43 10.74
C ILE A 172 -14.47 25.86 11.42
N GLN A 173 -13.37 25.98 10.67
CA GLN A 173 -12.08 26.42 11.23
C GLN A 173 -12.18 27.79 11.90
N GLU A 174 -12.85 28.76 11.28
CA GLU A 174 -13.05 30.10 11.88
C GLU A 174 -13.73 30.02 13.25
N LYS A 175 -14.73 29.15 13.39
CA LYS A 175 -15.49 28.99 14.64
C LYS A 175 -14.74 28.19 15.69
N GLU A 176 -14.09 27.09 15.30
CA GLU A 176 -13.32 26.25 16.23
C GLU A 176 -12.05 26.94 16.71
N ARG A 177 -11.44 27.81 15.90
CA ARG A 177 -10.26 28.61 16.30
C ARG A 177 -10.50 29.59 17.44
N LEU A 178 -11.76 29.95 17.71
CA LEU A 178 -12.12 30.73 18.89
C LEU A 178 -11.79 30.01 20.21
N LYS A 179 -11.71 28.67 20.18
CA LYS A 179 -11.41 27.82 21.35
C LYS A 179 -10.10 27.07 21.20
N ASN A 180 -9.74 26.69 19.98
CA ASN A 180 -8.52 25.97 19.65
C ASN A 180 -7.76 26.69 18.53
N PRO A 181 -6.86 27.64 18.84
CA PRO A 181 -6.09 28.37 17.83
C PRO A 181 -5.26 27.47 16.89
N GLN A 182 -4.94 26.25 17.32
CA GLN A 182 -4.18 25.27 16.54
C GLN A 182 -5.05 24.45 15.58
N PHE A 183 -6.36 24.71 15.53
CA PHE A 183 -7.29 23.99 14.67
C PHE A 183 -7.09 24.34 13.19
N TYR A 184 -7.02 23.31 12.35
CA TYR A 184 -6.95 23.42 10.90
C TYR A 184 -8.12 22.72 10.22
N GLY A 185 -8.59 23.28 9.10
CA GLY A 185 -9.68 22.72 8.34
C GLY A 185 -9.31 21.39 7.67
N PHE A 186 -8.07 21.21 7.23
CA PHE A 186 -7.64 20.02 6.50
C PHE A 186 -6.14 19.73 6.67
N VAL A 187 -5.81 18.53 7.13
CA VAL A 187 -4.43 18.02 7.24
C VAL A 187 -4.19 16.84 6.29
N TRP A 188 -3.01 16.78 5.69
CA TRP A 188 -2.65 15.81 4.66
C TRP A 188 -1.12 15.76 4.46
N GLN A 189 -0.62 14.72 3.79
CA GLN A 189 0.81 14.49 3.63
C GLN A 189 1.40 15.36 2.50
N GLY A 190 2.17 16.39 2.87
CA GLY A 190 2.74 17.35 1.93
C GLY A 190 4.28 17.47 1.96
N ALA A 191 4.94 16.81 2.92
CA ALA A 191 6.39 16.81 3.03
C ALA A 191 7.06 16.23 1.76
N GLN A 192 8.34 16.53 1.52
CA GLN A 192 9.04 16.01 0.34
C GLN A 192 9.43 14.52 0.54
N TYR A 193 8.50 13.62 0.23
CA TYR A 193 8.68 12.16 0.24
C TYR A 193 7.55 11.49 -0.56
N GLU A 194 7.53 10.17 -0.64
CA GLU A 194 6.57 9.39 -1.43
C GLU A 194 5.09 9.70 -1.14
N GLY A 195 4.70 9.95 0.12
CA GLY A 195 3.30 10.23 0.46
C GLY A 195 2.77 11.54 -0.15
N LEU A 196 3.64 12.50 -0.50
CA LEU A 196 3.25 13.67 -1.30
C LEU A 196 2.84 13.26 -2.72
N ILE A 197 3.48 12.25 -3.31
CA ILE A 197 3.12 11.77 -4.65
C ILE A 197 1.76 11.10 -4.63
N CYS A 198 1.45 10.34 -3.59
CA CYS A 198 0.12 9.77 -3.38
C CYS A 198 -0.95 10.86 -3.27
N SER A 199 -0.73 11.88 -2.45
CA SER A 199 -1.64 13.02 -2.33
C SER A 199 -1.81 13.75 -3.67
N PHE A 200 -0.71 14.07 -4.35
CA PHE A 200 -0.73 14.73 -5.66
C PHE A 200 -1.50 13.91 -6.72
N LEU A 201 -1.29 12.58 -6.76
CA LEU A 201 -1.99 11.68 -7.67
C LEU A 201 -3.52 11.75 -7.48
N GLU A 202 -3.98 11.78 -6.22
CA GLU A 202 -5.40 11.94 -5.91
C GLU A 202 -5.95 13.28 -6.40
N PHE A 203 -5.23 14.38 -6.15
CA PHE A 203 -5.64 15.71 -6.62
C PHE A 203 -5.72 15.78 -8.15
N ILE A 204 -4.72 15.29 -8.88
CA ILE A 204 -4.75 15.37 -10.35
C ILE A 204 -5.80 14.43 -10.95
N THR A 205 -5.89 13.18 -10.49
CA THR A 205 -6.76 12.19 -11.12
C THR A 205 -8.23 12.40 -10.72
N SER A 206 -8.48 12.98 -9.54
CA SER A 206 -9.81 13.48 -9.20
C SER A 206 -10.27 14.65 -10.08
N ASN A 207 -9.33 15.30 -10.80
CA ASN A 207 -9.57 16.31 -11.81
C ASN A 207 -9.36 15.79 -13.26
N ASN A 208 -9.41 14.47 -13.46
CA ASN A 208 -9.18 13.78 -14.73
C ASN A 208 -7.81 14.10 -15.39
N GLY A 209 -6.82 14.46 -14.58
CA GLY A 209 -5.41 14.55 -14.95
C GLY A 209 -4.68 13.23 -14.71
N SER A 210 -3.43 13.17 -15.17
CA SER A 210 -2.57 12.00 -15.02
C SER A 210 -1.09 12.37 -15.14
N ILE A 211 -0.20 11.51 -14.65
CA ILE A 211 1.26 11.64 -14.87
C ILE A 211 1.60 11.16 -16.27
N PHE A 212 1.07 10.00 -16.68
CA PHE A 212 1.20 9.42 -18.01
C PHE A 212 -0.17 9.35 -18.69
N ASN A 213 -0.21 9.48 -20.02
CA ASN A 213 -1.43 9.28 -20.79
C ASN A 213 -1.60 7.80 -21.19
N SER A 214 -2.70 7.47 -21.89
CA SER A 214 -3.00 6.11 -22.35
C SER A 214 -1.99 5.54 -23.35
N SER A 215 -1.15 6.38 -23.96
CA SER A 215 -0.06 5.97 -24.84
C SER A 215 1.27 5.86 -24.10
N HIS A 216 1.25 5.88 -22.76
CA HIS A 216 2.43 5.85 -21.89
C HIS A 216 3.39 7.05 -22.08
N ASN A 217 2.90 8.16 -22.63
CA ASN A 217 3.67 9.40 -22.72
C ASN A 217 3.50 10.22 -21.45
N LEU A 218 4.60 10.81 -20.97
CA LEU A 218 4.60 11.73 -19.83
C LEU A 218 3.83 13.02 -20.16
N VAL A 219 2.92 13.42 -19.28
CA VAL A 219 2.00 14.56 -19.48
C VAL A 219 1.80 15.37 -18.19
N LEU A 220 2.87 15.92 -17.63
CA LEU A 220 2.80 16.64 -16.35
C LEU A 220 2.20 18.06 -16.43
N PRO A 221 2.63 18.98 -17.31
CA PRO A 221 2.19 20.38 -17.31
C PRO A 221 0.87 20.56 -18.07
N THR A 222 -0.11 19.67 -17.85
CA THR A 222 -1.46 19.83 -18.41
C THR A 222 -2.26 20.84 -17.59
N PRO A 223 -3.25 21.54 -18.19
CA PRO A 223 -4.11 22.47 -17.44
C PRO A 223 -4.81 21.82 -16.23
N ARG A 224 -5.15 20.52 -16.33
CA ARG A 224 -5.79 19.76 -15.25
C ARG A 224 -4.84 19.54 -14.06
N ASN A 225 -3.60 19.14 -14.33
CA ASN A 225 -2.58 18.92 -13.30
C ASN A 225 -2.14 20.24 -12.65
N ILE A 226 -1.98 21.29 -13.45
CA ILE A 226 -1.63 22.64 -12.96
C ILE A 226 -2.72 23.14 -12.01
N SER A 227 -3.99 23.05 -12.40
CA SER A 227 -5.13 23.47 -11.58
C SER A 227 -5.21 22.71 -10.25
N ALA A 228 -4.97 21.39 -10.29
CA ALA A 228 -4.95 20.55 -9.09
C ALA A 228 -3.80 20.92 -8.13
N LEU A 229 -2.58 21.13 -8.66
CA LEU A 229 -1.44 21.57 -7.84
C LEU A 229 -1.64 22.99 -7.29
N ASP A 230 -2.26 23.88 -8.07
CA ASP A 230 -2.63 25.21 -7.59
C ASP A 230 -3.65 25.14 -6.46
N LEU A 231 -4.63 24.23 -6.52
CA LEU A 231 -5.57 24.01 -5.40
C LEU A 231 -4.84 23.56 -4.13
N MET A 232 -3.93 22.58 -4.23
CA MET A 232 -3.11 22.14 -3.08
C MET A 232 -2.33 23.31 -2.46
N LYS A 233 -1.70 24.14 -3.30
CA LYS A 233 -0.99 25.35 -2.85
C LYS A 233 -1.93 26.37 -2.19
N LYS A 234 -3.11 26.58 -2.76
CA LYS A 234 -4.12 27.52 -2.22
C LYS A 234 -4.67 27.09 -0.87
N MET A 235 -4.82 25.79 -0.62
CA MET A 235 -5.24 25.29 0.71
C MET A 235 -4.27 25.71 1.83
N ILE A 236 -2.97 25.85 1.52
CA ILE A 236 -1.92 26.26 2.45
C ILE A 236 -1.85 27.80 2.55
N HIS A 237 -1.76 28.49 1.40
CA HIS A 237 -1.37 29.90 1.38
C HIS A 237 -2.54 30.90 1.29
N GLU A 238 -3.63 30.52 0.62
CA GLU A 238 -4.78 31.41 0.34
C GLU A 238 -5.96 31.12 1.27
N HIS A 239 -6.49 29.89 1.22
CA HIS A 239 -7.58 29.45 2.10
C HIS A 239 -7.11 29.23 3.54
N LYS A 240 -5.81 28.94 3.74
CA LYS A 240 -5.18 28.72 5.05
C LYS A 240 -5.92 27.68 5.90
N ILE A 241 -6.48 26.67 5.26
CA ILE A 241 -7.15 25.53 5.90
C ILE A 241 -6.16 24.40 6.20
N SER A 242 -5.01 24.38 5.54
CA SER A 242 -3.91 23.46 5.82
C SER A 242 -2.74 24.20 6.46
N PRO A 243 -2.04 23.60 7.44
CA PRO A 243 -0.97 24.28 8.17
C PRO A 243 0.27 24.54 7.31
N PRO A 244 1.06 25.60 7.58
CA PRO A 244 2.27 25.88 6.81
C PRO A 244 3.31 24.75 6.83
N ASN A 245 3.40 23.98 7.92
CA ASN A 245 4.31 22.84 8.00
C ASN A 245 3.84 21.61 7.18
N THR A 246 2.72 21.72 6.45
CA THR A 246 2.25 20.69 5.50
C THR A 246 3.36 20.30 4.52
N TYR A 247 4.07 21.27 3.94
CA TYR A 247 5.11 20.99 2.95
C TYR A 247 6.50 20.71 3.55
N THR A 248 6.68 20.76 4.87
CA THR A 248 7.98 20.53 5.52
C THR A 248 8.03 19.26 6.36
N GLU A 249 6.98 19.00 7.13
CA GLU A 249 7.00 18.01 8.22
C GLU A 249 5.89 16.97 8.09
N MET A 250 4.72 17.35 7.55
CA MET A 250 3.54 16.49 7.57
C MET A 250 3.71 15.24 6.69
N LYS A 251 4.02 14.11 7.36
CA LYS A 251 3.89 12.75 6.85
C LYS A 251 2.71 12.06 7.55
N GLU A 252 2.56 10.75 7.38
CA GLU A 252 1.41 9.99 7.87
C GLU A 252 1.11 10.21 9.35
N GLU A 253 2.11 10.07 10.22
CA GLU A 253 1.91 10.14 11.68
C GLU A 253 1.70 11.57 12.19
N GLU A 254 2.40 12.56 11.65
CA GLU A 254 2.18 13.97 12.04
C GLU A 254 0.77 14.44 11.67
N VAL A 255 0.28 14.03 10.49
CA VAL A 255 -1.10 14.27 10.05
C VAL A 255 -2.09 13.57 10.97
N ARG A 256 -1.87 12.27 11.22
CA ARG A 256 -2.72 11.45 12.09
C ARG A 256 -2.82 12.00 13.50
N LEU A 257 -1.69 12.34 14.11
CA LEU A 257 -1.63 12.91 15.45
C LEU A 257 -2.33 14.27 15.52
N SER A 258 -2.21 15.11 14.49
CA SER A 258 -2.92 16.40 14.45
C SER A 258 -4.44 16.19 14.48
N PHE A 259 -4.96 15.28 13.65
CA PHE A 259 -6.37 14.95 13.61
C PHE A 259 -6.85 14.27 14.90
N GLU A 260 -6.12 13.25 15.38
CA GLU A 260 -6.42 12.52 16.61
C GLU A 260 -6.50 13.45 17.82
N ASN A 261 -5.59 14.43 17.94
CA ASN A 261 -5.60 15.41 19.02
C ASN A 261 -6.74 16.44 18.90
N GLY A 262 -7.61 16.30 17.91
CA GLY A 262 -8.75 17.19 17.69
C GLY A 262 -8.38 18.55 17.09
N ASN A 263 -7.18 18.66 16.49
CA ASN A 263 -6.70 19.89 15.85
C ASN A 263 -7.02 19.96 14.36
N ALA A 264 -7.81 19.04 13.82
CA ALA A 264 -8.26 19.11 12.44
C ALA A 264 -9.72 18.70 12.24
N LEU A 265 -10.39 19.30 11.25
CA LEU A 265 -11.73 18.89 10.81
C LEU A 265 -11.66 17.69 9.87
N TYR A 266 -10.78 17.76 8.87
CA TYR A 266 -10.58 16.74 7.85
C TYR A 266 -9.14 16.25 7.87
N GLU A 267 -8.96 14.99 7.56
CA GLU A 267 -7.67 14.35 7.38
C GLU A 267 -7.70 13.48 6.12
N ARG A 268 -6.70 13.62 5.25
CA ARG A 268 -6.40 12.59 4.25
C ARG A 268 -5.37 11.65 4.86
N ASN A 269 -5.70 10.37 4.98
CA ASN A 269 -4.76 9.35 5.43
C ASN A 269 -5.14 7.97 4.89
N TRP A 270 -4.33 6.98 5.24
CA TRP A 270 -4.54 5.58 4.90
C TRP A 270 -5.46 4.87 5.91
N PRO A 271 -5.96 3.67 5.61
CA PRO A 271 -6.95 2.99 6.46
C PRO A 271 -6.41 2.57 7.85
N TYR A 272 -5.10 2.37 8.02
CA TYR A 272 -4.51 2.05 9.34
C TYR A 272 -4.86 3.11 10.41
N ALA A 273 -5.04 4.38 10.00
CA ALA A 273 -5.36 5.47 10.92
C ALA A 273 -6.70 5.26 11.64
N TRP A 274 -7.65 4.52 11.05
CA TRP A 274 -8.93 4.22 11.68
C TRP A 274 -8.78 3.49 13.01
N GLY A 275 -7.96 2.43 13.06
CA GLY A 275 -7.73 1.67 14.29
C GLY A 275 -7.15 2.54 15.41
N LEU A 276 -6.27 3.47 15.03
CA LEU A 276 -5.70 4.44 15.95
C LEU A 276 -6.75 5.46 16.41
N HIS A 277 -7.51 6.06 15.50
CA HIS A 277 -8.52 7.06 15.84
C HIS A 277 -9.66 6.50 16.69
N THR A 278 -9.96 5.20 16.59
CA THR A 278 -11.07 4.54 17.29
C THR A 278 -10.65 3.76 18.53
N ARG A 279 -9.36 3.71 18.86
CA ARG A 279 -8.87 3.03 20.07
C ARG A 279 -9.44 3.65 21.35
N PRO A 280 -9.54 2.89 22.46
CA PRO A 280 -10.14 3.39 23.70
C PRO A 280 -9.53 4.70 24.23
N GLU A 281 -8.24 4.92 24.01
CA GLU A 281 -7.46 6.08 24.48
C GLU A 281 -7.63 7.31 23.59
N SER A 282 -8.11 7.15 22.35
CA SER A 282 -8.27 8.27 21.43
C SER A 282 -9.38 9.22 21.90
N PRO A 283 -9.12 10.54 21.95
CA PRO A 283 -10.11 11.52 22.38
C PRO A 283 -11.23 11.72 21.33
N ILE A 284 -11.02 11.27 20.10
CA ILE A 284 -11.99 11.40 18.99
C ILE A 284 -12.69 10.08 18.63
N LYS A 285 -12.51 9.01 19.41
CA LYS A 285 -12.96 7.63 19.05
C LYS A 285 -14.43 7.46 18.67
N LYS A 286 -15.32 8.34 19.16
CA LYS A 286 -16.76 8.32 18.84
C LYS A 286 -17.16 9.36 17.79
N ASN A 287 -16.22 10.19 17.38
CA ASN A 287 -16.42 11.43 16.65
C ASN A 287 -15.69 11.43 15.30
N VAL A 288 -15.20 10.27 14.86
CA VAL A 288 -14.52 10.08 13.58
C VAL A 288 -15.39 9.24 12.66
N ALA A 289 -15.42 9.63 11.39
CA ALA A 289 -15.99 8.85 10.31
C ALA A 289 -15.13 9.04 9.05
N VAL A 290 -15.37 8.22 8.03
CA VAL A 290 -14.63 8.27 6.76
C VAL A 290 -15.56 8.41 5.57
N THR A 291 -15.04 8.97 4.50
CA THR A 291 -15.67 9.06 3.17
C THR A 291 -14.61 8.97 2.09
N LEU A 292 -15.03 8.90 0.83
CA LEU A 292 -14.13 8.93 -0.32
C LEU A 292 -13.39 10.28 -0.39
N ILE A 293 -12.17 10.26 -0.93
CA ILE A 293 -11.46 11.49 -1.28
C ILE A 293 -12.35 12.36 -2.19
N PRO A 294 -12.48 13.67 -1.94
CA PRO A 294 -13.34 14.53 -2.74
C PRO A 294 -12.89 14.59 -4.20
N LYS A 295 -13.85 14.82 -5.09
CA LYS A 295 -13.58 14.99 -6.52
C LYS A 295 -13.54 16.46 -6.95
N ALA A 296 -12.94 16.73 -8.11
CA ALA A 296 -13.22 17.97 -8.82
C ALA A 296 -14.67 17.94 -9.34
N SER A 297 -15.26 19.11 -9.65
CA SER A 297 -16.68 19.22 -10.04
C SER A 297 -17.06 18.35 -11.24
N ALA A 298 -16.18 18.24 -12.24
CA ALA A 298 -16.35 17.36 -13.42
C ALA A 298 -15.52 16.07 -13.32
N GLY A 299 -15.07 15.74 -12.11
CA GLY A 299 -14.17 14.64 -11.83
C GLY A 299 -14.85 13.36 -11.35
N ARG A 300 -14.02 12.45 -10.85
CA ARG A 300 -14.44 11.22 -10.17
C ARG A 300 -13.72 11.08 -8.84
N HIS A 301 -14.30 10.31 -7.92
CA HIS A 301 -13.59 9.91 -6.71
C HIS A 301 -12.45 8.98 -7.11
N VAL A 302 -11.29 9.17 -6.50
CA VAL A 302 -10.08 8.39 -6.74
C VAL A 302 -9.35 8.22 -5.42
N ALA A 303 -8.56 7.16 -5.32
CA ALA A 303 -7.65 6.97 -4.22
C ALA A 303 -6.30 6.49 -4.76
N ALA A 304 -5.19 7.02 -4.24
CA ALA A 304 -3.90 6.47 -4.61
C ALA A 304 -3.81 5.04 -4.08
N LEU A 305 -3.51 4.09 -4.95
CA LEU A 305 -3.32 2.70 -4.56
C LEU A 305 -1.99 2.55 -3.82
N GLY A 306 -2.07 1.98 -2.63
CA GLY A 306 -0.97 1.43 -1.84
C GLY A 306 -1.23 -0.04 -1.53
N GLY A 307 -0.49 -0.56 -0.57
CA GLY A 307 -0.62 -1.94 -0.13
C GLY A 307 0.58 -2.79 -0.52
N TRP A 308 0.54 -4.05 -0.10
CA TRP A 308 1.64 -4.99 -0.25
C TRP A 308 1.16 -6.28 -0.90
N HIS A 309 1.99 -6.77 -1.82
CA HIS A 309 1.74 -7.90 -2.68
C HIS A 309 2.77 -8.99 -2.38
N VAL A 310 2.32 -10.24 -2.34
CA VAL A 310 3.19 -11.39 -2.12
C VAL A 310 3.66 -11.94 -3.48
N GLY A 311 4.96 -12.19 -3.59
CA GLY A 311 5.57 -12.83 -4.75
C GLY A 311 6.51 -13.96 -4.35
N ILE A 312 6.92 -14.74 -5.34
CA ILE A 312 7.87 -15.86 -5.18
C ILE A 312 9.13 -15.53 -5.98
N SER A 313 10.30 -15.77 -5.38
CA SER A 313 11.59 -15.66 -6.07
C SER A 313 11.67 -16.65 -7.22
N ARG A 314 12.02 -16.16 -8.42
CA ARG A 314 12.41 -17.02 -9.56
C ARG A 314 13.59 -17.93 -9.24
N PHE A 315 14.41 -17.54 -8.26
CA PHE A 315 15.61 -18.26 -7.85
C PHE A 315 15.36 -19.24 -6.69
N SER A 316 14.15 -19.29 -6.13
CA SER A 316 13.81 -20.25 -5.08
C SER A 316 14.00 -21.69 -5.58
N ASP A 317 14.59 -22.53 -4.73
CA ASP A 317 14.70 -23.97 -4.94
C ASP A 317 13.42 -24.71 -4.51
N ASN A 318 12.52 -24.05 -3.79
CA ASN A 318 11.33 -24.62 -3.15
C ASN A 318 10.01 -24.01 -3.69
N LYS A 319 9.95 -23.72 -5.00
CA LYS A 319 8.82 -23.00 -5.64
C LYS A 319 7.44 -23.59 -5.35
N LYS A 320 7.32 -24.92 -5.23
CA LYS A 320 6.04 -25.59 -4.95
C LYS A 320 5.54 -25.26 -3.54
N GLN A 321 6.41 -25.40 -2.55
CA GLN A 321 6.10 -25.06 -1.16
C GLN A 321 5.89 -23.55 -1.01
N ALA A 322 6.69 -22.72 -1.71
CA ALA A 322 6.49 -21.28 -1.76
C ALA A 322 5.10 -20.91 -2.30
N MET A 323 4.63 -21.62 -3.32
CA MET A 323 3.27 -21.46 -3.87
C MET A 323 2.18 -21.90 -2.88
N GLU A 324 2.39 -22.98 -2.12
CA GLU A 324 1.46 -23.38 -1.04
C GLU A 324 1.36 -22.30 0.03
N PHE A 325 2.49 -21.72 0.45
CA PHE A 325 2.51 -20.65 1.43
C PHE A 325 1.89 -19.35 0.91
N LEU A 326 2.16 -18.98 -0.35
CA LEU A 326 1.52 -17.84 -1.00
C LEU A 326 -0.01 -18.00 -1.02
N LYS A 327 -0.52 -19.17 -1.44
CA LYS A 327 -1.96 -19.49 -1.42
C LYS A 327 -2.55 -19.41 -0.02
N TYR A 328 -1.81 -19.82 1.00
CA TYR A 328 -2.23 -19.71 2.39
C TYR A 328 -2.37 -18.25 2.83
N ILE A 329 -1.36 -17.40 2.56
CA ILE A 329 -1.37 -15.96 2.88
C ILE A 329 -2.58 -15.25 2.26
N VAL A 330 -2.91 -15.56 1.00
CA VAL A 330 -4.01 -14.92 0.27
C VAL A 330 -5.34 -15.69 0.37
N SER A 331 -5.41 -16.69 1.24
CA SER A 331 -6.64 -17.44 1.49
C SER A 331 -7.70 -16.59 2.19
N TYR A 332 -8.98 -16.92 2.01
CA TYR A 332 -10.09 -16.23 2.67
C TYR A 332 -9.91 -16.17 4.19
N ALA A 333 -9.52 -17.29 4.82
CA ALA A 333 -9.37 -17.39 6.26
C ALA A 333 -8.26 -16.46 6.79
N ILE A 334 -7.08 -16.47 6.15
CA ILE A 334 -5.95 -15.65 6.59
C ILE A 334 -6.18 -14.17 6.30
N GLN A 335 -6.73 -13.84 5.13
CA GLN A 335 -7.10 -12.48 4.79
C GLN A 335 -8.18 -11.91 5.74
N LYS A 336 -9.17 -12.71 6.13
CA LYS A 336 -10.16 -12.34 7.15
C LYS A 336 -9.52 -12.12 8.52
N LYS A 337 -8.65 -13.02 8.93
CA LYS A 337 -7.91 -12.95 10.20
C LYS A 337 -7.04 -11.67 10.27
N LEU A 338 -6.29 -11.37 9.21
CA LEU A 338 -5.53 -10.13 9.06
C LEU A 338 -6.43 -8.88 9.12
N ALA A 339 -7.60 -8.90 8.49
CA ALA A 339 -8.52 -7.76 8.52
C ALA A 339 -9.10 -7.51 9.90
N ILE A 340 -9.50 -8.55 10.62
CA ILE A 340 -10.12 -8.43 11.94
C ILE A 340 -9.08 -8.02 12.99
N ASP A 341 -7.89 -8.61 12.95
CA ASP A 341 -6.92 -8.46 14.04
C ASP A 341 -5.94 -7.30 13.80
N LEU A 342 -5.59 -7.00 12.54
CA LEU A 342 -4.69 -5.90 12.18
C LEU A 342 -5.42 -4.69 11.57
N GLY A 343 -6.71 -4.81 11.26
CA GLY A 343 -7.46 -3.75 10.58
C GLY A 343 -7.03 -3.53 9.13
N TRP A 344 -6.30 -4.49 8.53
CA TRP A 344 -5.88 -4.41 7.13
C TRP A 344 -7.08 -4.55 6.19
N ASN A 345 -7.02 -3.88 5.04
CA ASN A 345 -8.05 -4.05 4.02
C ASN A 345 -7.65 -5.24 3.14
N PRO A 346 -8.44 -6.33 3.11
CA PRO A 346 -8.07 -7.52 2.37
C PRO A 346 -7.72 -7.24 0.91
N GLY A 347 -6.73 -7.98 0.40
CA GLY A 347 -6.46 -8.08 -1.03
C GLY A 347 -7.67 -8.63 -1.79
N ARG A 348 -8.45 -9.50 -1.13
CA ARG A 348 -9.61 -10.17 -1.69
C ARG A 348 -10.87 -9.29 -1.63
N SER A 349 -11.55 -9.13 -2.75
CA SER A 349 -12.77 -8.34 -2.89
C SER A 349 -14.00 -9.02 -2.25
N ASP A 350 -14.02 -10.35 -2.19
CA ASP A 350 -15.13 -11.13 -1.59
C ASP A 350 -15.30 -10.89 -0.08
N LEU A 351 -14.21 -10.59 0.63
CA LEU A 351 -14.22 -10.31 2.07
C LEU A 351 -14.90 -8.98 2.43
N TYR A 352 -15.10 -8.06 1.49
CA TYR A 352 -15.81 -6.81 1.75
C TYR A 352 -17.33 -7.03 1.90
N ASP A 353 -17.81 -8.22 1.55
CA ASP A 353 -19.19 -8.65 1.73
C ASP A 353 -19.37 -9.63 2.92
N ASP A 354 -18.28 -9.99 3.63
CA ASP A 354 -18.33 -10.83 4.84
C ASP A 354 -19.03 -10.09 5.99
N THR A 355 -19.93 -10.80 6.68
CA THR A 355 -20.77 -10.21 7.74
C THR A 355 -19.95 -9.76 8.95
N GLU A 356 -18.98 -10.56 9.38
CA GLU A 356 -18.15 -10.24 10.55
C GLU A 356 -17.20 -9.06 10.25
N ILE A 357 -16.65 -9.00 9.03
CA ILE A 357 -15.87 -7.84 8.58
C ILE A 357 -16.74 -6.58 8.57
N ARG A 358 -17.96 -6.64 8.04
CA ARG A 358 -18.88 -5.49 8.03
C ARG A 358 -19.26 -5.02 9.43
N GLU A 359 -19.39 -5.93 10.38
CA GLU A 359 -19.64 -5.60 11.79
C GLU A 359 -18.42 -4.94 12.47
N LYS A 360 -17.21 -5.42 12.16
CA LYS A 360 -15.95 -4.93 12.77
C LYS A 360 -15.39 -3.70 12.10
N ILE A 361 -15.63 -3.52 10.81
CA ILE A 361 -15.12 -2.44 9.96
C ILE A 361 -16.33 -1.73 9.32
N PRO A 362 -17.01 -0.82 10.05
CA PRO A 362 -18.25 -0.18 9.57
C PRO A 362 -18.09 0.64 8.29
N HIS A 363 -16.87 0.98 7.92
CA HIS A 363 -16.52 1.76 6.74
C HIS A 363 -16.03 0.90 5.55
N ILE A 364 -16.15 -0.43 5.64
CA ILE A 364 -15.68 -1.36 4.60
C ILE A 364 -16.33 -1.08 3.23
N GLU A 365 -17.57 -0.58 3.19
CA GLU A 365 -18.22 -0.19 1.93
C GLU A 365 -17.55 1.03 1.28
N VAL A 366 -17.11 2.00 2.08
CA VAL A 366 -16.35 3.17 1.58
C VAL A 366 -15.02 2.68 1.01
N LEU A 367 -14.34 1.77 1.72
CA LEU A 367 -13.10 1.18 1.28
C LEU A 367 -13.27 0.39 -0.03
N LYS A 368 -14.31 -0.46 -0.13
CA LYS A 368 -14.62 -1.20 -1.37
C LYS A 368 -14.72 -0.26 -2.57
N ARG A 369 -15.49 0.82 -2.42
CA ARG A 369 -15.66 1.84 -3.46
C ARG A 369 -14.37 2.61 -3.76
N ALA A 370 -13.54 2.85 -2.75
CA ALA A 370 -12.23 3.50 -2.93
C ALA A 370 -11.28 2.60 -3.73
N PHE A 371 -11.23 1.30 -3.43
CA PHE A 371 -10.40 0.32 -4.15
C PHE A 371 -10.86 0.11 -5.59
N GLU A 372 -12.17 0.04 -5.84
CA GLU A 372 -12.75 -0.03 -7.19
C GLU A 372 -12.33 1.17 -8.07
N ASN A 373 -12.05 2.33 -7.45
CA ASN A 373 -11.63 3.55 -8.14
C ASN A 373 -10.16 3.93 -7.91
N SER A 374 -9.38 3.03 -7.31
CA SER A 374 -7.99 3.29 -6.96
C SER A 374 -7.12 3.39 -8.20
N VAL A 375 -6.05 4.19 -8.10
CA VAL A 375 -5.14 4.46 -9.20
C VAL A 375 -3.72 4.15 -8.74
N ALA A 376 -3.07 3.22 -9.43
CA ALA A 376 -1.67 2.92 -9.18
C ALA A 376 -0.79 4.12 -9.54
N ARG A 377 0.30 4.28 -8.79
CA ARG A 377 1.44 5.10 -9.22
C ARG A 377 2.05 4.48 -10.49
N PRO A 378 2.78 5.26 -11.31
CA PRO A 378 3.35 4.76 -12.56
C PRO A 378 4.11 3.44 -12.39
N ASN A 379 3.63 2.40 -13.08
CA ASN A 379 4.19 1.05 -12.98
C ASN A 379 5.43 0.92 -13.89
N LEU A 380 6.53 1.58 -13.51
CA LEU A 380 7.77 1.66 -14.28
C LEU A 380 8.96 1.14 -13.46
N PRO A 381 9.91 0.40 -14.05
CA PRO A 381 11.07 -0.12 -13.31
C PRO A 381 11.94 0.94 -12.63
N TYR A 382 11.91 2.16 -13.17
CA TYR A 382 12.63 3.35 -12.72
C TYR A 382 11.72 4.35 -12.00
N TYR A 383 10.56 3.91 -11.51
CA TYR A 383 9.64 4.74 -10.74
C TYR A 383 10.30 5.47 -9.54
N PRO A 384 11.22 4.88 -8.76
CA PRO A 384 11.86 5.60 -7.67
C PRO A 384 12.55 6.90 -8.11
N GLU A 385 13.23 6.90 -9.25
CA GLU A 385 13.88 8.09 -9.83
C GLU A 385 12.84 9.14 -10.26
N ILE A 386 11.74 8.69 -10.88
CA ILE A 386 10.61 9.56 -11.24
C ILE A 386 10.01 10.20 -9.99
N SER A 387 9.77 9.40 -8.95
CA SER A 387 9.15 9.85 -7.71
C SER A 387 10.00 10.93 -7.05
N GLU A 388 11.32 10.74 -6.94
CA GLU A 388 12.22 11.75 -6.37
C GLU A 388 12.16 13.10 -7.11
N ILE A 389 12.11 13.08 -8.45
CA ILE A 389 11.97 14.27 -9.27
C ILE A 389 10.61 14.95 -9.03
N LEU A 390 9.52 14.17 -9.03
CA LEU A 390 8.18 14.69 -8.75
C LEU A 390 8.13 15.32 -7.35
N GLN A 391 8.68 14.66 -6.33
CA GLN A 391 8.68 15.12 -4.94
C GLN A 391 9.34 16.50 -4.84
N LYS A 392 10.54 16.63 -5.40
CA LYS A 392 11.33 17.87 -5.44
C LYS A 392 10.53 19.04 -6.03
N TYR A 393 9.93 18.86 -7.21
CA TYR A 393 9.27 19.96 -7.91
C TYR A 393 7.86 20.27 -7.37
N ILE A 394 7.09 19.25 -7.01
CA ILE A 394 5.77 19.44 -6.40
C ILE A 394 5.94 20.15 -5.05
N ASN A 395 6.90 19.72 -4.22
CA ASN A 395 7.17 20.40 -2.96
C ASN A 395 7.63 21.85 -3.17
N ALA A 396 8.47 22.13 -4.17
CA ALA A 396 8.87 23.50 -4.49
C ALA A 396 7.68 24.40 -4.92
N ALA A 397 6.65 23.83 -5.55
CA ALA A 397 5.40 24.55 -5.81
C ALA A 397 4.59 24.80 -4.52
N LEU A 398 4.46 23.77 -3.67
CA LEU A 398 3.76 23.89 -2.39
C LEU A 398 4.43 24.89 -1.43
N SER A 399 5.76 24.97 -1.44
CA SER A 399 6.52 25.96 -0.68
C SER A 399 6.59 27.34 -1.35
N ALA A 400 5.81 27.55 -2.43
CA ALA A 400 5.76 28.76 -3.23
C ALA A 400 7.10 29.25 -3.83
N LYS A 401 8.12 28.35 -3.92
CA LYS A 401 9.40 28.66 -4.59
C LYS A 401 9.24 28.68 -6.12
N LEU A 402 8.28 27.92 -6.65
CA LEU A 402 7.92 27.88 -8.07
C LEU A 402 6.41 28.03 -8.25
N SER A 403 5.97 28.47 -9.43
CA SER A 403 4.58 28.31 -9.84
C SER A 403 4.32 26.84 -10.21
N SER A 404 3.06 26.40 -10.10
CA SER A 404 2.64 25.04 -10.41
C SER A 404 2.98 24.63 -11.85
N SER A 405 2.78 25.56 -12.80
CA SER A 405 3.15 25.37 -14.21
C SER A 405 4.65 25.16 -14.40
N VAL A 406 5.49 26.01 -13.78
CA VAL A 406 6.95 25.90 -13.90
C VAL A 406 7.47 24.63 -13.21
N ALA A 407 6.93 24.28 -12.05
CA ALA A 407 7.30 23.07 -11.33
C ALA A 407 7.02 21.81 -12.18
N LEU A 408 5.81 21.68 -12.72
CA LEU A 408 5.43 20.52 -13.54
C LEU A 408 6.19 20.45 -14.86
N ALA A 409 6.48 21.59 -15.50
CA ALA A 409 7.31 21.63 -16.71
C ALA A 409 8.76 21.21 -16.44
N LYS A 410 9.36 21.66 -15.34
CA LYS A 410 10.71 21.23 -14.94
C LYS A 410 10.76 19.76 -14.57
N ALA A 411 9.77 19.26 -13.84
CA ALA A 411 9.65 17.83 -13.53
C ALA A 411 9.58 16.99 -14.80
N GLN A 412 8.76 17.39 -15.78
CA GLN A 412 8.67 16.70 -17.06
C GLN A 412 10.01 16.64 -17.79
N ALA A 413 10.68 17.79 -17.95
CA ALA A 413 11.96 17.84 -18.64
C ALA A 413 13.02 16.93 -17.97
N GLU A 414 13.09 16.91 -16.64
CA GLU A 414 14.06 16.07 -15.92
C GLU A 414 13.71 14.57 -16.02
N ILE A 415 12.41 14.20 -15.97
CA ILE A 415 11.98 12.80 -16.14
C ILE A 415 12.18 12.31 -17.59
N GLU A 416 11.96 13.15 -18.60
CA GLU A 416 12.20 12.79 -20.01
C GLU A 416 13.67 12.37 -20.24
N GLU A 417 14.63 12.97 -19.55
CA GLU A 417 16.04 12.55 -19.59
C GLU A 417 16.27 11.20 -18.90
N ILE A 418 15.53 10.87 -17.83
CA ILE A 418 15.56 9.52 -17.24
C ILE A 418 15.02 8.50 -18.24
N VAL A 419 13.84 8.77 -18.81
CA VAL A 419 13.16 7.88 -19.73
C VAL A 419 14.04 7.57 -20.95
N LYS A 420 14.70 8.57 -21.55
CA LYS A 420 15.63 8.36 -22.67
C LYS A 420 16.74 7.36 -22.34
N ARG A 421 17.40 7.51 -21.18
CA ARG A 421 18.49 6.61 -20.73
C ARG A 421 18.07 5.15 -20.53
N TYR A 422 16.77 4.89 -20.34
CA TYR A 422 16.23 3.54 -20.17
C TYR A 422 15.72 2.91 -21.48
N HIS A 423 15.56 3.71 -22.54
CA HIS A 423 15.12 3.25 -23.87
C HIS A 423 16.23 3.26 -24.94
N GLU A 424 17.39 3.83 -24.63
CA GLU A 424 18.67 3.60 -25.31
C GLU A 424 19.30 2.28 -24.84
#